data_AF-A0A949S7K2-F1
#
_entry.id   AF-A0A949S7K2-F1
#
_cell.length_a   1.000
_cell.length_b   1.000
_cell.length_c   1.000
_cell.angle_alpha   90.00
_cell.angle_beta   90.00
_cell.angle_gamma   90.00
#
_symmetry.space_group_name_H-M   'P 1'
#
loop_
_entity.id
_entity.type
_entity.pdbx_description
1 polymer ?
#
loop_
_entity_poly.entity_id
_entity_poly.type
_entity_poly.pdbx_seq_one_letter_code
_entity_poly.pdbx_strand_id
1 'polypeptide(L)'
;MIRNSKNNTSPPKPYRKRKAFTLFEVVMAITILSVAISGVLVSFNGMNEAHRLIERRTEASLLARNVIARVRNQTLNPESEETEGQFAGTDYRFKIDFTTTDWDQLYAVSINIQWGDEEKPEGINLYTLQYYEKTE
;
A
#
# COMPACT_ATOMS: atom_id res chain seq x y z
N MET A 1 19.19 -80.24 42.49
CA MET A 1 19.34 -78.93 41.82
C MET A 1 19.01 -79.11 40.34
N ILE A 2 17.78 -78.81 39.92
CA ILE A 2 17.39 -78.73 38.49
C ILE A 2 16.44 -77.53 38.38
N ARG A 3 16.84 -76.50 37.62
CA ARG A 3 16.09 -75.24 37.44
C ARG A 3 14.88 -75.48 36.54
N ASN A 4 13.70 -75.12 37.03
CA ASN A 4 12.46 -75.11 36.27
C ASN A 4 12.44 -73.86 35.34
N SER A 5 12.56 -74.07 34.03
CA SER A 5 12.50 -73.01 33.03
C SER A 5 11.04 -72.59 32.83
N LYS A 6 10.66 -71.42 33.35
CA LYS A 6 9.35 -70.82 33.09
C LYS A 6 9.31 -70.38 31.62
N ASN A 7 8.43 -71.00 30.84
CA ASN A 7 8.15 -70.63 29.45
C ASN A 7 7.54 -69.22 29.40
N ASN A 8 8.36 -68.23 29.05
CA ASN A 8 7.94 -66.85 28.91
C ASN A 8 7.23 -66.67 27.55
N THR A 9 5.93 -66.89 27.50
CA THR A 9 5.10 -66.60 26.33
C THR A 9 4.60 -65.16 26.42
N SER A 10 5.42 -64.22 25.95
CA SER A 10 4.96 -62.83 25.77
C SER A 10 3.79 -62.83 24.78
N PRO A 11 2.67 -62.15 25.09
CA PRO A 11 1.54 -62.08 24.18
C PRO A 11 1.97 -61.39 22.87
N PRO A 12 1.44 -61.81 21.70
CA PRO A 12 1.77 -61.18 20.43
C PRO A 12 1.41 -59.70 20.50
N LYS A 13 2.40 -58.84 20.26
CA LYS A 13 2.22 -57.38 20.22
C LYS A 13 1.13 -57.08 19.18
N PRO A 14 0.05 -56.34 19.51
CA PRO A 14 -1.04 -56.12 18.57
C PRO A 14 -0.48 -55.42 17.31
N TYR A 15 -0.79 -55.98 16.14
CA TYR A 15 -0.44 -55.36 14.86
C TYR A 15 -1.08 -53.98 14.79
N ARG A 16 -0.27 -52.95 14.95
CA ARG A 16 -0.69 -51.56 14.83
C ARG A 16 -1.05 -51.34 13.37
N LYS A 17 -2.35 -51.31 13.04
CA LYS A 17 -2.84 -51.04 11.67
C LYS A 17 -2.27 -49.71 11.22
N ARG A 18 -1.26 -49.73 10.36
CA ARG A 18 -0.78 -48.53 9.66
C ARG A 18 -1.90 -48.15 8.69
N LYS A 19 -2.59 -47.05 8.98
CA LYS A 19 -3.52 -46.44 8.03
C LYS A 19 -2.66 -45.90 6.88
N ALA A 20 -2.58 -46.64 5.79
CA ALA A 20 -2.02 -46.10 4.55
C ALA A 20 -3.01 -45.07 4.01
N PHE A 21 -2.49 -43.95 3.49
CA PHE A 21 -3.29 -42.92 2.83
C PHE A 21 -4.11 -43.56 1.72
N THR A 22 -5.41 -43.27 1.69
CA THR A 22 -6.26 -43.74 0.60
C THR A 22 -6.01 -42.88 -0.65
N LEU A 23 -6.18 -43.44 -1.84
CA LEU A 23 -6.08 -42.68 -3.09
C LEU A 23 -7.06 -41.49 -3.08
N PHE A 24 -8.25 -41.68 -2.50
CA PHE A 24 -9.26 -40.64 -2.32
C PHE A 24 -8.75 -39.47 -1.47
N GLU A 25 -8.03 -39.74 -0.40
CA GLU A 25 -7.49 -38.71 0.50
C GLU A 25 -6.46 -37.83 -0.20
N VAL A 26 -5.58 -38.42 -1.02
CA VAL A 26 -4.59 -37.66 -1.81
C VAL A 26 -5.29 -36.78 -2.84
N VAL A 27 -6.30 -37.30 -3.54
CA VAL A 27 -7.09 -36.53 -4.51
C VAL A 27 -7.84 -35.38 -3.83
N MET A 28 -8.46 -35.64 -2.66
CA MET A 28 -9.16 -34.61 -1.90
C MET A 28 -8.18 -33.54 -1.37
N ALA A 29 -7.01 -33.94 -0.86
CA ALA A 29 -5.99 -33.02 -0.40
C ALA A 29 -5.47 -32.11 -1.52
N ILE A 30 -5.19 -32.68 -2.70
CA ILE A 30 -4.78 -31.89 -3.88
C ILE A 30 -5.90 -30.93 -4.29
N THR A 31 -7.15 -31.39 -4.28
CA THR A 31 -8.31 -30.56 -4.66
C THR A 31 -8.46 -29.35 -3.73
N ILE A 32 -8.40 -29.57 -2.42
CA ILE A 32 -8.46 -28.49 -1.41
C ILE A 32 -7.26 -27.55 -1.57
N LEU A 33 -6.06 -28.11 -1.78
CA LEU A 33 -4.84 -27.34 -1.97
C LEU A 33 -4.93 -26.44 -3.20
N SER A 34 -5.46 -26.94 -4.33
CA SER A 34 -5.65 -26.14 -5.54
C SER A 34 -6.52 -24.92 -5.29
N VAL A 35 -7.66 -25.09 -4.59
CA VAL A 35 -8.55 -23.97 -4.25
C VAL A 35 -7.86 -22.97 -3.32
N ALA A 36 -7.12 -23.46 -2.32
CA ALA A 36 -6.39 -22.60 -1.38
C ALA A 36 -5.32 -21.74 -2.10
N ILE A 37 -4.54 -22.34 -3.00
CA ILE A 37 -3.51 -21.64 -3.78
C ILE A 37 -4.14 -20.55 -4.65
N SER A 38 -5.27 -20.84 -5.29
CA SER A 38 -5.99 -19.82 -6.07
C SER A 38 -6.40 -18.62 -5.22
N GLY A 39 -6.91 -18.86 -4.01
CA GLY A 39 -7.26 -17.78 -3.08
C GLY A 39 -6.04 -16.92 -2.71
N VAL A 40 -4.92 -17.56 -2.38
CA VAL A 40 -3.66 -16.85 -2.05
C VAL A 40 -3.17 -16.00 -3.21
N LEU A 41 -3.21 -16.52 -4.45
CA LEU A 41 -2.78 -15.77 -5.64
C LEU A 41 -3.63 -14.52 -5.88
N VAL A 42 -4.96 -14.64 -5.73
CA VAL A 42 -5.85 -13.48 -5.87
C VAL A 42 -5.56 -12.42 -4.80
N SER A 43 -5.41 -12.83 -3.54
CA SER A 43 -5.06 -11.91 -2.46
C SER A 43 -3.70 -11.25 -2.68
N PHE A 44 -2.71 -12.00 -3.15
CA PHE A 44 -1.37 -11.47 -3.42
C PHE A 44 -1.38 -10.43 -4.54
N ASN A 45 -2.13 -10.68 -5.61
CA ASN A 45 -2.30 -9.72 -6.70
C ASN A 45 -2.97 -8.42 -6.22
N GLY A 46 -4.04 -8.53 -5.44
CA GLY A 46 -4.71 -7.36 -4.85
C GLY A 46 -3.80 -6.57 -3.91
N MET A 47 -2.94 -7.25 -3.14
CA MET A 47 -1.97 -6.59 -2.25
C MET A 47 -0.92 -5.80 -3.03
N ASN A 48 -0.41 -6.31 -4.15
CA ASN A 48 0.55 -5.59 -4.99
C ASN A 48 -0.05 -4.31 -5.58
N GLU A 49 -1.31 -4.35 -6.01
CA GLU A 49 -2.01 -3.17 -6.52
C GLU A 49 -2.21 -2.12 -5.42
N ALA A 50 -2.68 -2.55 -4.24
CA ALA A 50 -2.82 -1.66 -3.09
C ALA A 50 -1.49 -1.05 -2.65
N HIS A 51 -0.41 -1.82 -2.68
CA HIS A 51 0.93 -1.34 -2.33
C HIS A 51 1.40 -0.25 -3.29
N ARG A 52 1.26 -0.46 -4.61
CA ARG A 52 1.59 0.56 -5.62
C ARG A 52 0.80 1.85 -5.42
N LEU A 53 -0.49 1.76 -5.12
CA LEU A 53 -1.32 2.94 -4.86
C LEU A 53 -0.84 3.71 -3.60
N ILE A 54 -0.48 3.00 -2.53
CA ILE A 54 0.04 3.60 -1.30
C ILE A 54 1.40 4.28 -1.56
N GLU A 55 2.27 3.64 -2.31
CA GLU A 55 3.57 4.19 -2.72
C GLU A 55 3.37 5.50 -3.49
N ARG A 56 2.53 5.49 -4.54
CA ARG A 56 2.19 6.69 -5.33
C ARG A 56 1.64 7.84 -4.50
N ARG A 57 0.70 7.55 -3.58
CA ARG A 57 0.15 8.57 -2.66
C ARG A 57 1.19 9.11 -1.68
N THR A 58 2.11 8.26 -1.24
CA THR A 58 3.18 8.68 -0.33
C THR A 58 4.17 9.61 -1.05
N GLU A 59 4.59 9.25 -2.25
CA GLU A 59 5.43 10.10 -3.10
C GLU A 59 4.75 11.45 -3.38
N ALA A 60 3.49 11.43 -3.83
CA ALA A 60 2.72 12.64 -4.07
C ALA A 60 2.61 13.52 -2.81
N SER A 61 2.45 12.91 -1.63
CA SER A 61 2.40 13.63 -0.34
C SER A 61 3.72 14.30 0.00
N LEU A 62 4.85 13.64 -0.27
CA LEU A 62 6.18 14.22 -0.10
C LEU A 62 6.40 15.39 -1.06
N LEU A 63 5.98 15.25 -2.32
CA LEU A 63 6.03 16.33 -3.32
C LEU A 63 5.16 17.52 -2.91
N ALA A 64 3.92 17.26 -2.47
CA ALA A 64 3.02 18.31 -1.99
C ALA A 64 3.62 19.09 -0.81
N ARG A 65 4.28 18.40 0.13
CA ARG A 65 4.97 19.05 1.27
C ARG A 65 6.13 19.92 0.81
N ASN A 66 6.85 19.54 -0.23
CA ASN A 66 7.88 20.38 -0.84
C ASN A 66 7.26 21.67 -1.41
N VAL A 67 6.15 21.56 -2.15
CA VAL A 67 5.42 22.72 -2.68
C VAL A 67 4.92 23.64 -1.55
N ILE A 68 4.36 23.08 -0.48
CA ILE A 68 3.97 23.85 0.72
C ILE A 68 5.16 24.61 1.30
N ALA A 69 6.34 24.00 1.35
CA ALA A 69 7.53 24.67 1.85
C ALA A 69 7.95 25.85 0.94
N ARG A 70 7.84 25.71 -0.39
CA ARG A 70 8.07 26.81 -1.36
C ARG A 70 7.07 27.95 -1.17
N VAL A 71 5.80 27.64 -0.95
CA VAL A 71 4.72 28.60 -0.64
C VAL A 71 5.01 29.33 0.67
N ARG A 72 5.38 28.60 1.73
CA ARG A 72 5.68 29.17 3.06
C ARG A 72 6.91 30.06 3.07
N ASN A 73 7.92 29.70 2.30
CA ASN A 73 9.13 30.50 2.13
C ASN A 73 8.94 31.66 1.14
N GLN A 74 7.70 31.92 0.69
CA GLN A 74 7.34 32.98 -0.26
C GLN A 74 8.09 32.89 -1.60
N THR A 75 8.67 31.73 -1.92
CA THR A 75 9.25 31.45 -3.24
C THR A 75 8.14 31.28 -4.29
N LEU A 76 6.98 30.78 -3.85
CA LEU A 76 5.74 30.78 -4.62
C LEU A 76 4.73 31.66 -3.88
N ASN A 77 4.16 32.60 -4.61
CA ASN A 77 3.21 33.59 -4.12
C ASN A 77 2.06 33.75 -5.14
N PRO A 78 0.99 34.48 -4.79
CA PRO A 78 -0.14 34.68 -5.68
C PRO A 78 0.21 35.36 -7.02
N GLU A 79 1.34 36.06 -7.09
CA GLU A 79 1.83 36.74 -8.30
C GLU A 79 2.80 35.88 -9.13
N SER A 80 3.11 34.67 -8.67
CA SER A 80 4.05 33.78 -9.33
C SER A 80 3.45 33.23 -10.62
N GLU A 81 4.23 33.19 -11.70
CA GLU A 81 3.82 32.55 -12.95
C GLU A 81 3.82 31.01 -12.83
N GLU A 82 4.63 30.45 -11.92
CA GLU A 82 4.78 29.01 -11.70
C GLU A 82 3.73 28.47 -10.71
N THR A 83 2.45 28.54 -11.09
CA THR A 83 1.34 27.95 -10.31
C THR A 83 1.00 26.53 -10.75
N GLU A 84 1.51 26.07 -11.89
CA GLU A 84 1.34 24.71 -12.39
C GLU A 84 2.61 24.22 -13.08
N GLY A 85 2.77 22.90 -13.15
CA GLY A 85 3.92 22.30 -13.83
C GLY A 85 4.07 20.81 -13.59
N GLN A 86 5.18 20.26 -14.08
CA GLN A 86 5.54 18.86 -13.93
C GLN A 86 6.87 18.73 -13.19
N PHE A 87 6.98 17.77 -12.28
CA PHE A 87 8.25 17.51 -11.60
C PHE A 87 9.20 16.76 -12.54
N ALA A 88 10.42 17.28 -12.69
CA ALA A 88 11.43 16.74 -13.59
C ALA A 88 11.72 15.26 -13.29
N GLY A 89 11.71 14.43 -14.34
CA GLY A 89 12.00 12.99 -14.23
C GLY A 89 10.85 12.15 -13.65
N THR A 90 9.66 12.73 -13.49
CA THR A 90 8.48 12.01 -12.96
C THR A 90 7.23 12.28 -13.80
N ASP A 91 6.19 11.48 -13.61
CA ASP A 91 4.85 11.68 -14.16
C ASP A 91 3.95 12.56 -13.27
N TYR A 92 4.47 13.08 -12.16
CA TYR A 92 3.71 13.94 -11.26
C TYR A 92 3.61 15.36 -11.79
N ARG A 93 2.38 15.87 -11.81
CA ARG A 93 2.04 17.25 -12.10
C ARG A 93 1.54 17.94 -10.84
N PHE A 94 1.82 19.23 -10.70
CA PHE A 94 1.30 20.04 -9.61
C PHE A 94 0.49 21.20 -10.15
N LYS A 95 -0.49 21.62 -9.36
CA LYS A 95 -1.25 22.85 -9.54
C LYS A 95 -1.50 23.50 -8.18
N ILE A 96 -1.38 24.82 -8.14
CA ILE A 96 -1.50 25.64 -6.95
C ILE A 96 -2.55 26.70 -7.24
N ASP A 97 -3.60 26.72 -6.41
CA ASP A 97 -4.64 27.74 -6.49
C ASP A 97 -4.57 28.61 -5.23
N PHE A 98 -4.33 29.90 -5.44
CA PHE A 98 -4.37 30.92 -4.40
C PHE A 98 -5.75 31.57 -4.37
N THR A 99 -6.48 31.38 -3.29
CA THR A 99 -7.81 31.96 -3.08
C THR A 99 -7.74 33.02 -1.99
N THR A 100 -8.26 34.21 -2.25
CA THR A 100 -8.38 35.26 -1.23
C THR A 100 -9.34 34.83 -0.12
N THR A 101 -9.08 35.25 1.10
CA THR A 101 -9.98 35.03 2.24
C THR A 101 -10.61 36.35 2.68
N ASP A 102 -11.54 36.29 3.64
CA ASP A 102 -12.16 37.47 4.25
C ASP A 102 -11.16 38.31 5.07
N TRP A 103 -9.95 37.80 5.33
CA TRP A 103 -8.90 38.50 6.06
C TRP A 103 -7.85 39.03 5.08
N ASP A 104 -7.51 40.32 5.23
CA ASP A 104 -6.49 40.94 4.40
C ASP A 104 -5.17 40.17 4.50
N GLN A 105 -4.48 40.05 3.37
CA GLN A 105 -3.18 39.39 3.25
C GLN A 105 -3.16 37.88 3.60
N LEU A 106 -4.31 37.26 3.89
CA LEU A 106 -4.43 35.83 4.13
C LEU A 106 -5.02 35.11 2.92
N TYR A 107 -4.30 34.12 2.41
CA TYR A 107 -4.70 33.31 1.28
C TYR A 107 -4.94 31.87 1.69
N ALA A 108 -6.03 31.28 1.19
CA ALA A 108 -6.24 29.85 1.17
C ALA A 108 -5.52 29.28 -0.05
N VAL A 109 -4.53 28.42 0.21
CA VAL A 109 -3.70 27.81 -0.82
C VAL A 109 -4.11 26.34 -0.96
N SER A 110 -4.58 25.97 -2.14
CA SER A 110 -4.88 24.60 -2.52
C SER A 110 -3.75 24.07 -3.39
N ILE A 111 -3.16 22.94 -3.01
CA ILE A 111 -2.08 22.29 -3.75
C ILE A 111 -2.59 20.92 -4.18
N ASN A 112 -2.68 20.74 -5.49
CA ASN A 112 -3.13 19.52 -6.12
C ASN A 112 -1.93 18.85 -6.79
N ILE A 113 -1.61 17.63 -6.38
CA ILE A 113 -0.59 16.78 -7.03
C ILE A 113 -1.30 15.66 -7.76
N GLN A 114 -1.06 15.54 -9.06
CA GLN A 114 -1.70 14.57 -9.95
C GLN A 114 -0.69 13.65 -10.62
N TRP A 115 -1.11 12.42 -10.94
CA TRP A 115 -0.37 11.47 -11.75
C TRP A 115 -1.33 10.61 -12.59
N GLY A 116 -0.76 9.84 -13.51
CA GLY A 116 -1.51 8.99 -14.41
C GLY A 116 -2.11 9.74 -15.60
N ASP A 117 -3.18 9.15 -16.15
CA ASP A 117 -3.86 9.61 -17.36
C ASP A 117 -4.39 11.05 -17.19
N GLU A 118 -4.32 11.85 -18.25
CA GLU A 118 -4.84 13.21 -18.26
C GLU A 118 -6.38 13.24 -18.26
N GLU A 119 -7.05 12.24 -18.83
CA GLU A 119 -8.51 12.19 -18.81
C GLU A 119 -9.07 11.84 -17.43
N LYS A 120 -8.32 11.04 -16.66
CA LYS A 120 -8.70 10.57 -15.33
C LYS A 120 -7.49 10.57 -14.39
N PRO A 121 -6.98 11.76 -14.03
CA PRO A 121 -5.82 11.85 -13.18
C PRO A 121 -6.17 11.35 -11.78
N GLU A 122 -5.29 10.54 -11.21
CA GLU A 122 -5.28 10.32 -9.79
C GLU A 122 -4.54 11.47 -9.12
N GLY A 123 -4.90 11.81 -7.89
CA GLY A 123 -4.24 12.90 -7.22
C GLY A 123 -4.52 13.00 -5.73
N ILE A 124 -3.77 13.88 -5.09
CA ILE A 124 -4.02 14.31 -3.72
C ILE A 124 -4.16 15.82 -3.66
N ASN A 125 -4.97 16.29 -2.70
CA ASN A 125 -5.17 17.70 -2.41
C ASN A 125 -4.68 18.01 -1.00
N LEU A 126 -3.85 19.03 -0.87
CA LEU A 126 -3.47 19.60 0.41
C LEU A 126 -3.92 21.06 0.46
N TYR A 127 -4.47 21.44 1.60
CA TYR A 127 -4.92 22.81 1.86
C TYR A 127 -4.07 23.42 2.96
N THR A 128 -3.69 24.67 2.78
CA THR A 128 -3.01 25.45 3.81
C THR A 128 -3.45 26.91 3.76
N LEU A 129 -3.18 27.64 4.83
CA LEU A 129 -3.38 29.08 4.90
C LEU A 129 -2.02 29.73 4.95
N GLN A 130 -1.80 30.72 4.09
CA GLN A 130 -0.54 31.46 4.03
C GLN A 130 -0.81 32.95 4.07
N TYR A 131 -0.10 33.63 4.97
CA TYR A 131 -0.09 35.08 5.07
C TYR A 131 1.03 35.65 4.18
N TYR A 132 0.75 36.72 3.45
CA TYR A 132 1.70 37.43 2.59
C TYR A 132 1.75 38.90 2.99
N GLU A 133 2.90 39.35 3.51
CA GLU A 133 3.09 40.77 3.80
C GLU A 133 3.07 41.57 2.49
N LYS A 134 2.26 42.63 2.48
CA LYS A 134 2.26 43.60 1.39
C LYS A 134 3.59 44.36 1.41
N THR A 135 4.43 44.18 0.41
CA THR A 135 5.64 45.00 0.25
C THR A 135 5.18 46.38 -0.24
N GLU A 136 5.28 47.39 0.63
CA GLU A 136 5.05 48.81 0.27
C GLU A 136 6.14 49.36 -0.66
#